data_AF-A0A7J6L6Q4-F1
#
_entry.id   AF-A0A7J6L6Q4-F1
#
_cell.length_a   1.000
_cell.length_b   1.000
_cell.length_c   1.000
_cell.angle_alpha   90.00
_cell.angle_beta   90.00
_cell.angle_gamma   90.00
#
_symmetry.space_group_name_H-M   'P 1'
#
loop_
_entity.id
_entity.type
_entity.pdbx_description
1 polymer ?
#
loop_
_entity_poly.entity_id
_entity_poly.type
_entity_poly.pdbx_seq_one_letter_code
_entity_poly.pdbx_strand_id
1 'polypeptide(L)'
;NYIALGIFTVCEGIMLGFITSIYTISSLLLTVGITCVVMGGLTIFAMTTKRDFTTGLMPYLFAGVLTLLLFGLLLMIFHPKGSSYWYAVYGGLGALVFSAYIVFDTQLICGRGEHLGMDFTIDDYVIAALSIYLDVINLFLYLLQLFGSTQDN
;
A
#
# COMPACT_ATOMS: atom_id res chain seq x y z
N ASN A 1 -12.52 -19.66 1.83
CA ASN A 1 -11.66 -18.45 1.81
C ASN A 1 -10.98 -18.22 0.45
N TYR A 2 -10.31 -19.22 -0.14
CA TYR A 2 -9.56 -19.05 -1.40
C TYR A 2 -10.37 -18.63 -2.65
N ILE A 3 -11.64 -19.03 -2.77
CA ILE A 3 -12.47 -18.61 -3.92
C ILE A 3 -12.74 -17.10 -3.87
N ALA A 4 -13.10 -16.56 -2.69
CA ALA A 4 -13.32 -15.13 -2.51
C ALA A 4 -12.01 -14.34 -2.73
N LEU A 5 -10.89 -14.86 -2.23
CA LEU A 5 -9.56 -14.31 -2.50
C LEU A 5 -9.27 -14.26 -4.01
N GLY A 6 -9.49 -15.36 -4.72
CA GLY A 6 -9.25 -15.43 -6.17
C GLY A 6 -10.10 -14.43 -6.96
N ILE A 7 -11.39 -14.31 -6.62
CA ILE A 7 -12.27 -13.29 -7.22
C ILE A 7 -11.74 -11.89 -6.93
N PHE A 8 -11.37 -11.61 -5.67
CA PHE A 8 -10.83 -10.32 -5.26
C PHE A 8 -9.55 -9.97 -6.05
N THR A 9 -8.57 -10.87 -6.11
CA THR A 9 -7.31 -10.64 -6.85
C THR A 9 -7.54 -10.43 -8.34
N VAL A 10 -8.51 -11.12 -8.95
CA VAL A 10 -8.86 -10.92 -10.36
C VAL A 10 -9.50 -9.54 -10.58
N CYS A 11 -10.46 -9.16 -9.74
CA CYS A 11 -11.08 -7.83 -9.82
C CYS A 11 -10.05 -6.72 -9.64
N GLU A 12 -9.17 -6.85 -8.65
CA GLU A 12 -8.11 -5.88 -8.39
C GLU A 12 -7.12 -5.80 -9.56
N GLY A 13 -6.71 -6.95 -10.11
CA GLY A 13 -5.84 -7.00 -11.29
C GLY A 13 -6.45 -6.31 -12.51
N ILE A 14 -7.76 -6.44 -12.72
CA ILE A 14 -8.47 -5.73 -13.79
C ILE A 14 -8.47 -4.22 -13.53
N MET A 15 -8.78 -3.78 -12.30
CA MET A 15 -8.74 -2.36 -11.94
C MET A 15 -7.34 -1.75 -12.14
N LEU A 16 -6.30 -2.45 -11.69
CA LEU A 16 -4.90 -2.05 -11.91
C LEU A 16 -4.55 -1.98 -13.39
N GLY A 17 -5.04 -2.93 -14.22
CA GLY A 17 -4.87 -2.89 -15.67
C GLY A 17 -5.45 -1.61 -16.29
N PHE A 18 -6.64 -1.17 -15.84
CA PHE A 18 -7.24 0.08 -16.29
C PHE A 18 -6.47 1.32 -15.82
N ILE A 19 -5.96 1.34 -14.59
CA ILE A 19 -5.19 2.48 -14.09
C ILE A 19 -3.86 2.59 -14.83
N THR A 20 -3.16 1.48 -15.00
CA THR A 20 -1.82 1.44 -15.60
C THR A 20 -1.82 1.72 -17.09
N SER A 21 -2.94 1.48 -17.80
CA SER A 21 -3.05 1.79 -19.24
C SER A 21 -2.97 3.28 -19.55
N ILE A 22 -3.24 4.14 -18.58
CA ILE A 22 -3.17 5.61 -18.70
C ILE A 22 -1.71 6.09 -18.71
N TYR A 23 -0.80 5.33 -18.11
CA TYR A 23 0.60 5.72 -17.92
C TYR A 23 1.52 5.18 -19.03
N THR A 24 2.65 5.85 -19.23
CA THR A 24 3.70 5.39 -20.16
C THR A 24 4.45 4.17 -19.61
N ILE A 25 4.84 3.26 -20.51
CA ILE A 25 5.58 2.02 -20.16
C ILE A 25 6.87 2.34 -19.38
N SER A 26 7.59 3.40 -19.76
CA SER A 26 8.82 3.82 -19.10
C SER A 26 8.59 4.22 -17.64
N SER A 27 7.55 5.01 -17.36
CA SER A 27 7.22 5.42 -15.98
C SER A 27 6.68 4.25 -15.15
N LEU A 28 5.93 3.34 -15.78
CA LEU A 28 5.41 2.13 -15.16
C LEU A 28 6.57 1.22 -14.69
N LEU A 29 7.53 0.92 -15.57
CA LEU A 29 8.68 0.07 -15.23
C LEU A 29 9.52 0.68 -14.10
N LEU A 30 9.77 2.00 -14.15
CA LEU A 30 10.47 2.72 -13.10
C LEU A 30 9.76 2.54 -11.75
N THR A 31 8.45 2.77 -11.73
CA THR A 31 7.64 2.69 -10.51
C THR A 31 7.61 1.28 -9.93
N VAL A 32 7.46 0.25 -10.78
CA VAL A 32 7.54 -1.16 -10.35
C VAL A 32 8.92 -1.45 -9.75
N GLY A 33 10.00 -0.98 -10.38
CA GLY A 33 11.35 -1.13 -9.85
C GLY A 33 11.52 -0.49 -8.47
N ILE A 34 11.08 0.76 -8.30
CA ILE A 34 11.12 1.47 -7.01
C ILE A 34 10.30 0.72 -5.96
N THR A 35 9.08 0.31 -6.30
CA THR A 35 8.19 -0.41 -5.39
C THR A 35 8.82 -1.71 -4.91
N CYS A 36 9.43 -2.48 -5.81
CA CYS A 36 10.12 -3.73 -5.49
C CYS A 36 11.29 -3.51 -4.51
N VAL A 37 12.11 -2.48 -4.76
CA VAL A 37 13.23 -2.13 -3.88
C VAL A 37 12.74 -1.66 -2.50
N VAL A 38 11.73 -0.80 -2.46
CA VAL A 38 11.16 -0.29 -1.19
C VAL A 38 10.51 -1.42 -0.40
N MET A 39 9.66 -2.23 -1.03
CA MET A 39 9.02 -3.38 -0.39
C MET A 39 10.07 -4.38 0.14
N GLY A 40 11.02 -4.80 -0.70
CA GLY A 40 12.06 -5.74 -0.29
C GLY A 40 12.92 -5.18 0.85
N GLY A 41 13.31 -3.92 0.77
CA GLY A 41 14.09 -3.24 1.81
C GLY A 41 13.34 -3.15 3.14
N LEU A 42 12.07 -2.74 3.11
CA LEU A 42 11.21 -2.63 4.30
C LEU A 42 10.90 -3.98 4.92
N THR A 43 10.64 -5.02 4.11
CA THR A 43 10.42 -6.39 4.60
C THR A 43 11.68 -6.93 5.28
N ILE A 44 12.86 -6.77 4.68
CA ILE A 44 14.14 -7.16 5.33
C ILE A 44 14.36 -6.40 6.63
N PHE A 45 14.11 -5.08 6.61
CA PHE A 45 14.21 -4.24 7.80
C PHE A 45 13.25 -4.70 8.91
N ALA A 46 11.99 -4.98 8.56
CA ALA A 46 10.96 -5.43 9.48
C ALA A 46 11.33 -6.77 10.15
N MET A 47 11.87 -7.71 9.38
CA MET A 47 12.31 -9.01 9.90
C MET A 47 13.53 -8.87 10.84
N THR A 48 14.50 -8.04 10.47
CA THR A 48 15.80 -7.95 11.17
C THR A 48 15.80 -7.00 12.36
N THR A 49 14.91 -5.99 12.38
CA THR A 49 14.86 -5.01 13.46
C THR A 49 14.41 -5.64 14.78
N LYS A 50 14.98 -5.17 15.89
CA LYS A 50 14.63 -5.60 17.25
C LYS A 50 13.46 -4.82 17.84
N ARG A 51 13.10 -3.68 17.23
CA ARG A 51 11.96 -2.88 17.70
C ARG A 51 10.66 -3.50 17.21
N ASP A 52 9.74 -3.67 18.15
CA ASP A 52 8.38 -4.07 17.85
C ASP A 52 7.56 -2.84 17.46
N PHE A 53 7.23 -2.74 16.17
CA PHE A 53 6.34 -1.69 15.65
C PHE A 53 4.87 -2.10 15.77
N THR A 54 4.56 -3.36 16.11
CA THR A 54 3.17 -3.78 16.25
C THR A 54 2.53 -3.24 17.54
N THR A 55 3.35 -2.98 18.57
CA THR A 55 2.91 -2.33 19.80
C THR A 55 2.73 -0.82 19.62
N GLY A 56 1.47 -0.36 19.58
CA GLY A 56 1.12 1.06 19.67
C GLY A 56 1.13 1.84 18.35
N LEU A 57 1.67 1.29 17.25
CA LEU A 57 1.61 1.93 15.93
C LEU A 57 0.24 1.77 15.25
N MET A 58 -0.49 0.69 15.57
CA MET A 58 -1.80 0.34 14.99
C MET A 58 -2.82 1.50 14.97
N PRO A 59 -3.09 2.26 16.05
CA PRO A 59 -4.05 3.36 16.01
C PRO A 59 -3.61 4.50 15.08
N TYR A 60 -2.30 4.76 14.95
CA TYR A 60 -1.79 5.80 14.06
C TYR A 60 -1.88 5.40 12.60
N LEU A 61 -1.62 4.13 12.28
CA LEU A 61 -1.79 3.59 10.94
C LEU A 61 -3.26 3.64 10.50
N PHE A 62 -4.17 3.20 11.38
CA PHE A 62 -5.61 3.27 11.12
C PHE A 62 -6.09 4.71 10.90
N ALA A 63 -5.66 5.65 11.75
CA ALA A 63 -5.95 7.06 11.58
C ALA A 63 -5.35 7.63 10.28
N GLY A 64 -4.17 7.17 9.88
CA GLY A 64 -3.50 7.53 8.63
C GLY A 64 -4.32 7.14 7.41
N VAL A 65 -4.81 5.90 7.34
CA VAL A 65 -5.66 5.44 6.23
C VAL A 65 -6.98 6.21 6.20
N LEU A 66 -7.62 6.43 7.35
CA LEU A 66 -8.86 7.20 7.41
C LEU A 66 -8.65 8.64 6.92
N THR A 67 -7.52 9.25 7.28
CA THR A 67 -7.15 10.58 6.82
C THR A 67 -6.90 10.61 5.31
N LEU A 68 -6.19 9.62 4.76
CA LEU A 68 -5.97 9.49 3.32
C LEU A 68 -7.30 9.29 2.57
N LEU A 69 -8.19 8.45 3.09
CA LEU A 69 -9.51 8.22 2.49
C LEU A 69 -10.32 9.52 2.40
N LEU A 70 -10.40 10.28 3.50
CA LEU A 70 -11.09 11.56 3.50
C LEU A 70 -10.40 12.58 2.59
N PHE A 71 -9.06 12.64 2.59
CA PHE A 71 -8.32 13.56 1.74
C PHE A 71 -8.52 13.24 0.25
N GLY A 72 -8.44 11.97 -0.15
CA GLY A 72 -8.70 11.53 -1.52
C GLY A 72 -10.12 11.85 -1.98
N LEU A 73 -11.12 11.64 -1.11
CA LEU A 73 -12.52 11.99 -1.40
C LEU A 73 -12.70 13.50 -1.60
N LEU A 74 -12.07 14.33 -0.76
CA LEU A 74 -12.11 15.78 -0.89
C LEU A 74 -11.42 16.26 -2.17
N LEU A 75 -10.28 15.66 -2.56
CA LEU A 75 -9.61 15.99 -3.81
C LEU A 75 -10.49 15.68 -5.03
N MET A 76 -11.20 14.54 -5.00
CA MET A 76 -12.13 14.14 -6.07
C MET A 76 -13.31 15.11 -6.23
N ILE A 77 -13.90 15.57 -5.11
CA ILE A 77 -15.11 16.41 -5.13
C ILE A 77 -14.77 17.88 -5.43
N PHE A 78 -13.74 18.43 -4.78
CA PHE A 78 -13.50 19.87 -4.80
C PHE A 78 -12.56 20.33 -5.91
N HIS A 79 -11.75 19.43 -6.47
CA HIS A 79 -10.80 19.71 -7.57
C HIS A 79 -10.08 21.07 -7.43
N PRO A 80 -9.27 21.25 -6.37
CA PRO A 80 -8.66 22.55 -6.07
C PRO A 80 -7.75 23.03 -7.21
N LYS A 81 -7.69 24.35 -7.41
CA LYS A 81 -6.74 24.98 -8.35
C LYS A 81 -5.31 24.57 -7.98
N GLY A 82 -4.50 24.19 -8.98
CA GLY A 82 -3.17 23.62 -8.76
C GLY A 82 -3.20 22.14 -8.36
N SER A 83 -4.18 21.38 -8.85
CA SER A 83 -4.45 19.99 -8.47
C SER A 83 -3.23 19.07 -8.53
N SER A 84 -2.32 19.27 -9.50
CA SER A 84 -1.09 18.47 -9.65
C SER A 84 -0.23 18.46 -8.38
N TYR A 85 -0.07 19.60 -7.69
CA TYR A 85 0.66 19.67 -6.43
C TYR A 85 -0.03 18.85 -5.33
N TRP A 86 -1.36 18.97 -5.21
CA TRP A 86 -2.12 18.27 -4.18
C TRP A 86 -2.12 16.76 -4.39
N TYR A 87 -2.20 16.30 -5.65
CA TYR A 87 -2.05 14.89 -5.99
C TYR A 87 -0.65 14.35 -5.69
N ALA A 88 0.40 15.16 -5.87
CA ALA A 88 1.74 14.77 -5.46
C ALA A 88 1.87 14.66 -3.93
N VAL A 89 1.32 15.61 -3.17
CA VAL A 89 1.31 15.52 -1.70
C VAL A 89 0.53 14.30 -1.23
N TYR A 90 -0.64 14.03 -1.82
CA TYR A 90 -1.44 12.86 -1.54
C TYR A 90 -0.68 11.55 -1.83
N GLY A 91 -0.02 11.47 -2.99
CA GLY A 91 0.87 10.37 -3.36
C GLY A 91 1.99 10.13 -2.35
N GLY A 92 2.68 11.20 -1.93
CA GLY A 92 3.77 11.13 -0.95
C GLY A 92 3.31 10.63 0.42
N LEU A 93 2.21 11.17 0.93
CA LEU A 93 1.64 10.74 2.21
C LEU A 93 1.15 9.28 2.14
N GLY A 94 0.48 8.91 1.05
CA GLY A 94 0.04 7.55 0.80
C GLY A 94 1.20 6.56 0.80
N ALA A 95 2.25 6.85 0.04
CA ALA A 95 3.45 6.02 -0.03
C ALA A 95 4.11 5.83 1.35
N LEU A 96 4.17 6.88 2.17
CA LEU A 96 4.72 6.79 3.54
C LEU A 96 3.86 5.94 4.47
N VAL A 97 2.54 6.13 4.46
CA VAL A 97 1.62 5.35 5.30
C VAL A 97 1.69 3.87 4.93
N PHE A 98 1.60 3.54 3.65
CA PHE A 98 1.65 2.14 3.21
C PHE A 98 3.03 1.51 3.37
N SER A 99 4.12 2.29 3.29
CA SER A 99 5.45 1.82 3.69
C SER A 99 5.49 1.40 5.18
N ALA A 100 4.82 2.16 6.05
CA ALA A 100 4.73 1.81 7.47
C ALA A 100 3.82 0.58 7.71
N TYR A 101 2.74 0.41 6.93
CA TYR A 101 1.93 -0.81 6.94
C TYR A 101 2.73 -2.04 6.53
N ILE A 102 3.55 -1.97 5.46
CA ILE A 102 4.42 -3.10 5.06
C ILE A 102 5.29 -3.56 6.23
N VAL A 103 5.88 -2.62 6.98
CA VAL A 103 6.68 -2.95 8.16
C VAL A 103 5.82 -3.59 9.25
N PHE A 104 4.67 -3.02 9.55
CA PHE A 104 3.74 -3.50 10.57
C PHE A 104 3.23 -4.91 10.25
N ASP A 105 2.68 -5.13 9.06
CA ASP A 105 2.10 -6.41 8.63
C ASP A 105 3.17 -7.49 8.45
N THR A 106 4.37 -7.14 7.95
CA THR A 106 5.50 -8.08 7.93
C THR A 106 5.86 -8.54 9.33
N GLN A 107 5.93 -7.63 10.31
CA GLN A 107 6.24 -8.01 11.69
C GLN A 107 5.13 -8.86 12.32
N LEU A 108 3.88 -8.56 12.00
CA LEU A 108 2.72 -9.33 12.43
C LEU A 108 2.82 -10.77 11.93
N ILE A 109 3.08 -10.97 10.62
CA ILE A 109 3.28 -12.28 9.99
C ILE A 109 4.48 -13.03 10.55
N CYS A 110 5.56 -12.33 10.93
CA CYS A 110 6.71 -12.93 11.59
C CYS A 110 6.46 -13.32 13.06
N GLY A 111 5.21 -13.26 13.54
CA GLY A 111 4.82 -13.71 14.88
C GLY A 111 5.08 -12.71 16.00
N ARG A 112 5.31 -11.42 15.67
CA ARG A 112 5.47 -10.38 16.71
C ARG A 112 4.15 -9.84 17.26
N GLY A 113 3.02 -10.26 16.67
CA GLY A 113 1.67 -9.89 17.09
C GLY A 113 1.09 -10.70 18.26
N GLU A 114 1.86 -11.57 18.92
CA GLU A 114 1.38 -12.46 20.00
C GLU A 114 0.66 -11.67 21.12
N HIS A 115 1.16 -10.47 21.45
CA HIS A 115 0.55 -9.59 22.46
C HIS A 115 -0.79 -8.95 22.04
N LEU A 116 -1.13 -9.00 20.75
CA LEU A 116 -2.41 -8.53 20.21
C LEU A 116 -3.46 -9.67 20.16
N GLY A 117 -3.10 -10.89 20.58
CA GLY A 117 -3.97 -12.07 20.47
C GLY A 117 -4.17 -12.54 19.03
N MET A 118 -3.34 -12.09 18.10
CA MET A 118 -3.33 -12.51 16.71
C MET A 118 -2.31 -13.64 16.50
N ASP A 119 -2.69 -14.85 16.94
CA ASP A 119 -1.97 -16.06 16.56
C ASP A 119 -2.48 -16.51 15.19
N PHE A 120 -1.69 -16.27 14.13
CA PHE A 120 -2.05 -16.70 12.78
C PHE A 120 -2.15 -18.23 12.74
N THR A 121 -3.38 -18.73 12.78
CA THR A 121 -3.67 -20.13 12.50
C THR A 121 -3.56 -20.37 10.98
N ILE A 122 -3.52 -21.63 10.54
CA ILE A 122 -3.46 -22.01 9.11
C ILE A 122 -4.56 -21.29 8.29
N ASP A 123 -5.72 -21.00 8.90
CA ASP A 123 -6.83 -20.28 8.27
C ASP A 123 -6.59 -18.76 8.08
N ASP A 124 -5.65 -18.15 8.81
CA ASP A 124 -5.38 -16.71 8.78
C ASP A 124 -4.26 -16.32 7.80
N TYR A 125 -3.50 -17.29 7.28
CA TYR A 125 -2.45 -17.01 6.27
C TYR A 125 -3.00 -16.33 5.02
N VAL A 126 -4.23 -16.65 4.64
CA VAL A 126 -4.92 -16.00 3.51
C VAL A 126 -5.11 -14.50 3.78
N ILE A 127 -5.54 -14.16 4.99
CA ILE A 127 -5.79 -12.78 5.39
C ILE A 127 -4.47 -12.03 5.51
N ALA A 128 -3.44 -12.66 6.09
CA ALA A 128 -2.13 -12.06 6.23
C ALA A 128 -1.47 -11.76 4.88
N ALA A 129 -1.52 -12.73 3.95
CA ALA A 129 -1.04 -12.55 2.58
C ALA A 129 -1.82 -11.47 1.83
N LEU A 130 -3.14 -11.38 2.06
CA LEU A 130 -3.99 -10.34 1.49
C LEU A 130 -3.61 -8.95 1.99
N SER A 131 -3.30 -8.80 3.28
CA SER A 131 -2.90 -7.50 3.85
C SER A 131 -1.60 -6.99 3.22
N ILE A 132 -0.53 -7.81 3.20
CA ILE A 132 0.71 -7.44 2.51
C ILE A 132 0.47 -7.18 1.02
N TYR A 133 -0.37 -7.97 0.35
CA TYR A 133 -0.72 -7.73 -1.05
C TYR A 133 -1.32 -6.33 -1.24
N LEU A 134 -2.30 -5.96 -0.42
CA LEU A 134 -2.93 -4.64 -0.48
C LEU A 134 -1.96 -3.52 -0.17
N ASP A 135 -1.04 -3.72 0.79
CA ASP A 135 -0.03 -2.72 1.10
C ASP A 135 0.89 -2.43 -0.07
N VAL A 136 1.35 -3.48 -0.75
CA VAL A 136 2.23 -3.37 -1.92
C VAL A 136 1.52 -2.73 -3.10
N ILE A 137 0.27 -3.13 -3.35
CA ILE A 137 -0.53 -2.52 -4.43
C ILE A 137 -0.80 -1.03 -4.17
N ASN A 138 -1.18 -0.67 -2.94
CA ASN A 138 -1.41 0.74 -2.61
C ASN A 138 -0.11 1.54 -2.68
N LEU A 139 1.00 1.04 -2.14
CA LEU A 139 2.31 1.67 -2.30
C LEU A 139 2.65 1.90 -3.78
N PHE A 140 2.46 0.88 -4.62
CA PHE A 140 2.67 0.99 -6.07
C PHE A 140 1.83 2.10 -6.68
N LEU A 141 0.52 2.15 -6.39
CA LEU A 141 -0.37 3.17 -6.93
C LEU A 141 0.01 4.59 -6.50
N TYR A 142 0.41 4.77 -5.24
CA TYR A 142 0.87 6.07 -4.75
C TYR A 142 2.21 6.50 -5.36
N LEU A 143 3.15 5.56 -5.55
CA LEU A 143 4.39 5.84 -6.27
C LEU A 143 4.13 6.11 -7.76
N LEU A 144 3.18 5.41 -8.37
CA LEU A 144 2.76 5.64 -9.75
C LEU A 144 2.12 7.03 -9.91
N GLN A 145 1.37 7.50 -8.92
CA GLN A 145 0.84 8.85 -8.91
C GLN A 145 1.93 9.93 -8.81
N LEU A 146 3.05 9.62 -8.15
CA LEU A 146 4.19 10.55 -8.00
C LEU A 146 5.10 10.58 -9.23
N PHE A 147 5.41 9.41 -9.79
CA PHE A 147 6.43 9.25 -10.83
C PHE A 147 5.85 8.92 -12.21
N GLY A 148 4.56 8.61 -12.26
CA GLY A 148 3.84 8.28 -13.48
C GLY A 148 3.75 9.48 -14.42
N SER A 149 4.00 9.22 -15.70
CA SER A 149 3.72 10.17 -16.77
C SER A 149 2.62 9.58 -17.65
N THR A 150 1.51 10.30 -17.79
CA THR A 150 0.37 9.93 -18.64
C THR A 150 0.78 9.94 -20.11
N GLN A 151 0.24 9.03 -20.93
CA GLN A 151 0.56 8.95 -22.37
C GLN A 151 0.17 10.19 -23.19
N ASP A 152 -0.76 11.02 -22.69
CA ASP A 152 -1.27 12.20 -23.39
C ASP A 152 -0.47 13.50 -23.13
N ASN A 153 0.63 13.44 -22.36
CA ASN A 153 1.58 14.54 -22.11
C ASN A 153 2.98 14.20 -22.64
#